data_AF-A0A3D9ISN3-F1
#
_entry.id   AF-A0A3D9ISN3-F1
#
_cell.length_a   1.000
_cell.length_b   1.000
_cell.length_c   1.000
_cell.angle_alpha   90.00
_cell.angle_beta   90.00
_cell.angle_gamma   90.00
#
_symmetry.space_group_name_H-M   'P 1'
#
loop_
_entity.id
_entity.type
_entity.pdbx_description
1 polymer ?
#
loop_
_entity_poly.entity_id
_entity_poly.type
_entity_poly.pdbx_seq_one_letter_code
_entity_poly.pdbx_strand_id
1 'polypeptide(L)'
;MSKLKHKRKFNRATYVVLYLMIIAVLIPPSSFAYADKQPSIQDKVPIADHPYLTIHYSVNGNTVKLIPGMSKKAIDDLIGEGITYRSAGFDYDMHGELLIAYENDQAAYFSVENDVQASLNGLIGESSSLEDVRQLLGRPSIEETGEYLFIESDGSFQQVNPGEDVSRVPGSATYRLRFNSSYTDEIYSFDIKREDFRSLAEERVAALNSLEDLPAKPKPYTMWDLSVQTADDKRRIAIGMSKAEVDRQFGKPTSYRGLWRTLWYDYRGADVFYRKGKVAGIKIALGQDSTEIFRTPRGLGLLTNEAKMIRLYGKPGHISKGSIEYFFYKSQSGLRKLPSLPQLTIQEERPPTDQSYVISIILSLNHDEKLIDYLFISDFKFAYELQ
;
A
#
# COMPACT_ATOMS: atom_id res chain seq x y z
N MET A 1 -0.10 -38.14 28.57
CA MET A 1 -0.91 -36.98 28.12
C MET A 1 -0.04 -35.73 28.13
N SER A 2 0.58 -35.38 26.99
CA SER A 2 1.39 -34.18 26.82
C SER A 2 0.56 -33.12 26.08
N LYS A 3 0.26 -32.00 26.75
CA LYS A 3 -0.47 -30.88 26.13
C LYS A 3 0.50 -30.03 25.32
N LEU A 4 0.53 -30.24 24.00
CA LEU A 4 1.14 -29.30 23.06
C LEU A 4 0.34 -27.99 23.06
N LYS A 5 0.89 -26.96 23.71
CA LYS A 5 0.46 -25.57 23.54
C LYS A 5 1.04 -25.03 22.24
N HIS A 6 0.28 -25.07 21.15
CA HIS A 6 0.59 -24.25 19.98
C HIS A 6 0.27 -22.79 20.29
N LYS A 7 1.30 -22.01 20.64
CA LYS A 7 1.25 -20.55 20.55
C LYS A 7 1.12 -20.20 19.07
N ARG A 8 -0.08 -19.81 18.62
CA ARG A 8 -0.26 -19.11 17.35
C ARG A 8 0.45 -17.76 17.49
N LYS A 9 1.59 -17.59 16.83
CA LYS A 9 2.12 -16.24 16.53
C LYS A 9 1.13 -15.61 15.56
N PHE A 10 0.29 -14.72 16.08
CA PHE A 10 -0.54 -13.83 15.26
C PHE A 10 0.41 -12.81 14.59
N ASN A 11 0.40 -12.72 13.25
CA ASN A 11 1.16 -11.70 12.52
C ASN A 11 0.46 -10.34 12.66
N ARG A 12 0.90 -9.56 13.65
CA ARG A 12 0.36 -8.24 14.02
C ARG A 12 0.65 -7.16 12.95
N ALA A 13 1.71 -7.29 12.16
CA ALA A 13 2.03 -6.42 11.02
C ALA A 13 0.85 -6.22 10.03
N THR A 14 0.02 -7.26 9.84
CA THR A 14 -1.14 -7.19 8.91
C THR A 14 -2.24 -6.19 9.34
N TYR A 15 -2.37 -5.85 10.62
CA TYR A 15 -3.38 -4.89 11.09
C TYR A 15 -2.90 -3.43 10.97
N VAL A 16 -1.58 -3.23 10.88
CA VAL A 16 -0.91 -1.92 10.92
C VAL A 16 -0.95 -1.21 9.57
N VAL A 17 -0.70 -1.92 8.47
CA VAL A 17 -0.82 -1.34 7.11
C VAL A 17 -2.27 -1.01 6.77
N LEU A 18 -3.24 -1.78 7.27
CA LEU A 18 -4.64 -1.40 7.17
C LEU A 18 -4.91 -0.09 7.91
N TYR A 19 -4.33 0.12 9.11
CA TYR A 19 -4.52 1.33 9.92
C TYR A 19 -3.77 2.57 9.35
N LEU A 20 -2.56 2.43 8.80
CA LEU A 20 -1.80 3.52 8.17
C LEU A 20 -2.36 3.95 6.80
N MET A 21 -2.85 3.01 5.99
CA MET A 21 -3.62 3.34 4.78
C MET A 21 -4.97 3.96 5.12
N ILE A 22 -5.59 3.56 6.24
CA ILE A 22 -6.85 4.14 6.73
C ILE A 22 -6.62 5.55 7.30
N ILE A 23 -5.54 5.83 8.05
CA ILE A 23 -5.28 7.17 8.60
C ILE A 23 -4.79 8.17 7.55
N ALA A 24 -4.09 7.72 6.50
CA ALA A 24 -3.80 8.59 5.35
C ALA A 24 -5.06 8.99 4.55
N VAL A 25 -6.22 8.35 4.80
CA VAL A 25 -7.39 8.39 3.90
C VAL A 25 -8.72 8.75 4.58
N LEU A 26 -8.85 8.62 5.91
CA LEU A 26 -10.14 8.74 6.62
C LEU A 26 -10.66 10.16 6.88
N ILE A 27 -9.94 11.20 6.45
CA ILE A 27 -10.41 12.59 6.60
C ILE A 27 -10.84 13.09 5.22
N PRO A 28 -12.09 13.59 5.05
CA PRO A 28 -12.55 14.15 3.78
C PRO A 28 -11.56 15.21 3.28
N PRO A 29 -11.43 15.40 1.96
CA PRO A 29 -10.58 16.46 1.43
C PRO A 29 -10.99 17.77 2.08
N SER A 30 -10.06 18.38 2.81
CA SER A 30 -10.14 19.81 3.05
C SER A 30 -10.11 20.45 1.67
N SER A 31 -11.09 21.29 1.40
CA SER A 31 -11.31 22.00 0.14
C SER A 31 -10.14 22.95 -0.14
N PHE A 32 -8.96 22.42 -0.44
CA PHE A 32 -7.83 23.21 -0.89
C PHE A 32 -7.98 23.40 -2.40
N ALA A 33 -8.20 24.66 -2.77
CA ALA A 33 -8.23 25.10 -4.15
C ALA A 33 -6.97 24.61 -4.87
N TYR A 34 -7.17 23.96 -6.02
CA TYR A 34 -6.13 23.67 -7.00
C TYR A 34 -5.43 25.00 -7.35
N ALA A 35 -4.27 25.23 -6.77
CA ALA A 35 -3.31 26.18 -7.29
C ALA A 35 -2.46 25.41 -8.31
N ASP A 36 -2.55 25.81 -9.59
CA ASP A 36 -1.63 25.39 -10.63
C ASP A 36 -0.20 25.51 -10.13
N LYS A 37 0.45 24.38 -9.86
CA LYS A 37 1.90 24.31 -9.69
C LYS A 37 2.46 23.36 -10.74
N GLN A 38 3.20 23.94 -11.68
CA GLN A 38 4.18 23.20 -12.47
C GLN A 38 5.10 22.40 -11.51
N PRO A 39 5.58 21.21 -11.89
CA PRO A 39 6.57 20.50 -11.09
C PRO A 39 7.81 21.38 -10.97
N SER A 40 8.00 22.01 -9.81
CA SER A 40 9.17 22.82 -9.56
C SER A 40 10.38 21.90 -9.50
N ILE A 41 11.46 22.42 -10.07
CA ILE A 41 12.88 22.11 -9.83
C ILE A 41 13.07 21.35 -8.51
N GLN A 42 13.92 20.31 -8.52
CA GLN A 42 14.39 19.57 -7.34
C GLN A 42 14.70 20.50 -6.16
N ASP A 43 13.67 20.87 -5.40
CA ASP A 43 13.82 21.68 -4.20
C ASP A 43 14.46 20.74 -3.19
N LYS A 44 15.72 21.03 -2.87
CA LYS A 44 16.50 20.25 -1.91
C LYS A 44 15.70 20.20 -0.62
N VAL A 45 15.15 19.04 -0.29
CA VAL A 45 14.38 18.84 0.94
C VAL A 45 15.32 19.11 2.11
N PRO A 46 14.96 20.02 3.03
CA PRO A 46 15.81 20.33 4.17
C PRO A 46 15.96 19.09 5.06
N ILE A 47 17.17 18.89 5.58
CA ILE A 47 17.42 17.88 6.61
C ILE A 47 16.93 18.46 7.93
N ALA A 48 15.95 17.82 8.55
CA ALA A 48 15.32 18.29 9.77
C ALA A 48 16.10 17.87 11.02
N ASP A 49 17.32 18.40 11.16
CA ASP A 49 18.11 18.25 12.37
C ASP A 49 17.55 19.13 13.49
N HIS A 50 16.52 18.60 14.15
CA HIS A 50 15.85 19.24 15.27
C HIS A 50 15.62 18.19 16.36
N PRO A 51 15.85 18.49 17.66
CA PRO A 51 15.69 17.52 18.73
C PRO A 51 14.31 16.84 18.72
N TYR A 52 13.26 17.59 18.43
CA TYR A 52 11.88 17.07 18.39
C TYR A 52 11.47 16.42 17.07
N LEU A 53 12.38 16.33 16.10
CA LEU A 53 12.21 15.60 14.84
C LEU A 53 13.28 14.50 14.69
N THR A 54 14.00 14.18 15.76
CA THR A 54 15.08 13.19 15.75
C THR A 54 14.65 11.90 16.42
N ILE A 55 14.75 10.79 15.69
CA ILE A 55 14.55 9.44 16.24
C ILE A 55 15.91 8.92 16.69
N HIS A 56 16.01 8.58 17.98
CA HIS A 56 17.11 7.78 18.51
C HIS A 56 16.73 6.31 18.37
N TYR A 57 17.51 5.57 17.56
CA TYR A 57 17.28 4.17 17.25
C TYR A 57 18.43 3.30 17.77
N SER A 58 18.12 2.23 18.49
CA SER A 58 19.11 1.36 19.12
C SER A 58 19.42 0.13 18.27
N VAL A 59 20.64 0.04 17.73
CA VAL A 59 21.09 -1.08 16.90
C VAL A 59 22.41 -1.63 17.45
N ASN A 60 22.44 -2.93 17.75
CA ASN A 60 23.62 -3.63 18.29
C ASN A 60 24.24 -2.96 19.54
N GLY A 61 23.39 -2.36 20.40
CA GLY A 61 23.82 -1.67 21.62
C GLY A 61 24.32 -0.24 21.41
N ASN A 62 24.33 0.27 20.17
CA ASN A 62 24.64 1.66 19.86
C ASN A 62 23.35 2.42 19.55
N THR A 63 23.28 3.69 19.96
CA THR A 63 22.20 4.59 19.57
C THR A 63 22.64 5.42 18.37
N VAL A 64 21.85 5.39 17.30
CA VAL A 64 22.02 6.23 16.12
C VAL A 64 20.88 7.24 16.00
N LYS A 65 21.11 8.31 15.25
CA LYS A 65 20.11 9.35 14.98
C LYS A 65 19.56 9.20 13.57
N LEU A 66 18.24 9.14 13.46
CA LEU A 66 17.52 9.18 12.20
C LEU A 66 16.71 10.47 12.17
N ILE A 67 16.85 11.25 11.10
CA ILE A 67 16.20 12.55 10.93
C ILE A 67 15.53 12.65 9.55
N PRO A 68 14.39 13.35 9.44
CA PRO A 68 13.78 13.63 8.14
C PRO A 68 14.73 14.33 7.18
N GLY A 69 14.59 13.99 5.89
CA GLY A 69 15.46 14.47 4.81
C GLY A 69 16.74 13.66 4.61
N MET A 70 17.10 12.73 5.51
CA MET A 70 18.22 11.81 5.29
C MET A 70 17.99 10.96 4.04
N SER A 71 19.05 10.73 3.26
CA SER A 71 18.98 9.81 2.13
C SER A 71 18.78 8.37 2.61
N LYS A 72 18.11 7.51 1.82
CA LYS A 72 17.96 6.08 2.10
C LYS A 72 19.29 5.41 2.39
N LYS A 73 20.30 5.66 1.54
CA LYS A 73 21.66 5.12 1.74
C LYS A 73 22.25 5.48 3.10
N ALA A 74 22.09 6.74 3.55
CA ALA A 74 22.61 7.17 4.85
C ALA A 74 21.90 6.48 6.02
N ILE A 75 20.60 6.19 5.89
CA ILE A 75 19.87 5.41 6.88
C ILE A 75 20.34 3.95 6.86
N ASP A 76 20.43 3.33 5.68
CA ASP A 76 20.92 1.95 5.53
C ASP A 76 22.34 1.78 6.10
N ASP A 77 23.22 2.77 5.92
CA ASP A 77 24.58 2.78 6.48
C ASP A 77 24.59 2.82 8.03
N LEU A 78 23.52 3.33 8.66
CA LEU A 78 23.39 3.44 10.12
C LEU A 78 22.71 2.22 10.76
N ILE A 79 21.61 1.74 10.15
CA ILE A 79 20.74 0.71 10.76
C ILE A 79 20.66 -0.58 9.95
N GLY A 80 21.40 -0.68 8.84
CA GLY A 80 21.34 -1.78 7.90
C GLY A 80 20.18 -1.65 6.91
N GLU A 81 20.23 -2.41 5.81
CA GLU A 81 19.17 -2.41 4.80
C GLU A 81 17.85 -2.93 5.37
N GLY A 82 16.79 -2.15 5.18
CA GLY A 82 15.42 -2.54 5.52
C GLY A 82 14.79 -3.45 4.47
N ILE A 83 13.60 -3.98 4.79
CA ILE A 83 12.78 -4.67 3.79
C ILE A 83 11.93 -3.63 3.07
N THR A 84 12.21 -3.40 1.78
CA THR A 84 11.44 -2.47 0.96
C THR A 84 10.10 -3.07 0.57
N TYR A 85 9.03 -2.42 1.01
CA TYR A 85 7.66 -2.63 0.59
C TYR A 85 7.26 -1.56 -0.42
N ARG A 86 6.45 -1.98 -1.39
CA ARG A 86 6.11 -1.15 -2.54
C ARG A 86 4.62 -0.93 -2.62
N SER A 87 4.22 0.31 -2.86
CA SER A 87 2.83 0.69 -3.11
C SER A 87 2.73 1.58 -4.35
N ALA A 88 1.51 1.82 -4.84
CA ALA A 88 1.34 2.69 -5.99
C ALA A 88 1.60 4.19 -5.65
N GLY A 89 1.53 4.57 -4.37
CA GLY A 89 1.76 5.95 -3.93
C GLY A 89 3.22 6.21 -3.52
N PHE A 90 3.83 5.28 -2.81
CA PHE A 90 5.21 5.39 -2.33
C PHE A 90 5.80 4.03 -1.93
N ASP A 91 7.12 3.96 -1.93
CA ASP A 91 7.86 2.85 -1.36
C ASP A 91 8.25 3.19 0.09
N TYR A 92 8.34 2.16 0.93
CA TYR A 92 8.78 2.31 2.31
C TYR A 92 9.61 1.11 2.75
N ASP A 93 10.57 1.35 3.63
CA ASP A 93 11.38 0.30 4.25
C ASP A 93 10.86 0.01 5.66
N MET A 94 10.84 -1.27 6.02
CA MET A 94 10.65 -1.69 7.41
C MET A 94 11.97 -2.17 8.01
N HIS A 95 12.31 -1.61 9.17
CA HIS A 95 13.42 -2.01 10.03
C HIS A 95 12.84 -2.46 11.37
N GLY A 96 12.41 -3.73 11.46
CA GLY A 96 11.65 -4.19 12.63
C GLY A 96 10.26 -3.54 12.66
N GLU A 97 9.99 -2.73 13.68
CA GLU A 97 8.73 -2.00 13.87
C GLU A 97 8.87 -0.50 13.51
N LEU A 98 10.02 -0.08 12.98
CA LEU A 98 10.25 1.22 12.38
C LEU A 98 9.93 1.16 10.87
N LEU A 99 8.98 1.99 10.43
CA LEU A 99 8.67 2.23 9.02
C LEU A 99 9.31 3.56 8.59
N ILE A 100 9.96 3.56 7.43
CA ILE A 100 10.51 4.77 6.82
C ILE A 100 10.03 4.84 5.36
N ALA A 101 9.28 5.88 5.01
CA ALA A 101 8.90 6.11 3.61
C ALA A 101 9.75 7.24 3.01
N TYR A 102 10.08 7.06 1.73
CA TYR A 102 11.02 7.91 1.03
C TYR A 102 10.35 8.66 -0.11
N GLU A 103 10.77 9.90 -0.29
CA GLU A 103 10.44 10.74 -1.43
C GLU A 103 11.74 11.22 -2.09
N ASN A 104 11.95 10.90 -3.36
CA ASN A 104 13.17 11.22 -4.09
C ASN A 104 14.45 10.83 -3.34
N ASP A 105 14.48 9.59 -2.83
CA ASP A 105 15.57 9.02 -2.01
C ASP A 105 15.72 9.64 -0.60
N GLN A 106 14.87 10.59 -0.19
CA GLN A 106 14.95 11.23 1.13
C GLN A 106 13.80 10.80 2.04
N ALA A 107 14.10 10.52 3.31
CA ALA A 107 13.09 10.14 4.30
C ALA A 107 12.07 11.27 4.51
N ALA A 108 10.83 11.02 4.11
CA ALA A 108 9.72 11.96 4.20
C ALA A 108 8.70 11.57 5.27
N TYR A 109 8.73 10.31 5.72
CA TYR A 109 7.85 9.78 6.74
C TYR A 109 8.58 8.75 7.60
N PHE A 110 8.38 8.84 8.91
CA PHE A 110 8.74 7.81 9.87
C PHE A 110 7.49 7.42 10.64
N SER A 111 7.28 6.13 10.86
CA SER A 111 6.31 5.61 11.83
C SER A 111 7.02 4.63 12.75
N VAL A 112 6.88 4.83 14.06
CA VAL A 112 7.42 3.97 15.10
C VAL A 112 6.25 3.35 15.84
N GLU A 113 6.11 2.03 15.81
CA GLU A 113 4.98 1.34 16.45
C GLU A 113 5.42 0.25 17.43
N ASN A 114 5.20 0.44 18.73
CA ASN A 114 5.63 -0.49 19.78
C ASN A 114 7.11 -0.92 19.64
N ASP A 115 7.96 -0.03 19.12
CA ASP A 115 9.37 -0.32 18.95
C ASP A 115 10.15 0.15 20.17
N VAL A 116 10.50 -0.79 21.05
CA VAL A 116 11.37 -0.56 22.20
C VAL A 116 12.74 0.00 21.83
N GLN A 117 13.17 -0.11 20.56
CA GLN A 117 14.47 0.37 20.09
C GLN A 117 14.44 1.84 19.72
N ALA A 118 13.25 2.42 19.51
CA ALA A 118 13.06 3.77 19.03
C ALA A 118 12.55 4.71 20.12
N SER A 119 13.04 5.94 20.10
CA SER A 119 12.52 7.02 20.94
C SER A 119 12.71 8.36 20.25
N LEU A 120 11.82 9.31 20.49
CA LEU A 120 11.99 10.69 20.10
C LEU A 120 13.03 11.35 21.02
N ASN A 121 14.15 11.78 20.44
CA ASN A 121 15.28 12.42 21.11
C ASN A 121 15.89 11.61 22.28
N GLY A 122 15.64 10.30 22.37
CA GLY A 122 16.06 9.50 23.53
C GLY A 122 15.19 9.68 24.78
N LEU A 123 14.09 10.44 24.70
CA LEU A 123 13.29 10.86 25.86
C LEU A 123 11.86 10.30 25.82
N ILE A 124 11.21 10.35 24.67
CA ILE A 124 9.83 9.85 24.51
C ILE A 124 9.88 8.53 23.74
N GLY A 125 9.49 7.44 24.37
CA GLY A 125 9.48 6.11 23.76
C GLY A 125 8.21 5.34 24.13
N GLU A 126 8.27 4.03 23.95
CA GLU A 126 7.23 3.13 24.45
C GLU A 126 7.08 3.30 25.96
N SER A 127 5.83 3.42 26.44
CA SER A 127 5.46 3.66 27.86
C SER A 127 5.62 5.11 28.36
N SER A 128 6.12 6.05 27.57
CA SER A 128 5.99 7.48 27.91
C SER A 128 4.52 7.89 27.89
N SER A 129 4.14 8.90 28.68
CA SER A 129 2.77 9.42 28.70
C SER A 129 2.61 10.63 27.79
N LEU A 130 1.36 10.96 27.43
CA LEU A 130 1.06 12.24 26.76
C LEU A 130 1.46 13.45 27.62
N GLU A 131 1.50 13.32 28.94
CA GLU A 131 1.97 14.38 29.82
C GLU A 131 3.47 14.59 29.70
N ASP A 132 4.27 13.52 29.58
CA ASP A 132 5.71 13.62 29.33
C ASP A 132 5.99 14.35 28.01
N VAL A 133 5.17 14.09 26.98
CA VAL A 133 5.24 14.80 25.71
C VAL A 133 4.94 16.29 25.88
N ARG A 134 3.90 16.67 26.63
CA ARG A 134 3.56 18.07 26.88
C ARG A 134 4.64 18.78 27.70
N GLN A 135 5.27 18.09 28.64
CA GLN A 135 6.39 18.65 29.40
C GLN A 135 7.60 18.93 28.50
N LEU A 136 7.83 18.08 27.49
CA LEU A 136 8.94 18.23 26.55
C LEU A 136 8.65 19.27 25.46
N LEU A 137 7.48 19.18 24.82
CA LEU A 137 7.13 19.94 23.61
C LEU A 137 6.22 21.15 23.88
N GLY A 138 5.70 21.29 25.10
CA GLY A 138 4.69 22.30 25.41
C GLY A 138 3.32 21.96 24.81
N ARG A 139 2.61 22.99 24.34
CA ARG A 139 1.27 22.84 23.76
C ARG A 139 1.36 22.36 22.30
N PRO A 140 0.46 21.47 21.86
CA PRO A 140 0.38 21.06 20.46
C PRO A 140 -0.01 22.24 19.56
N SER A 141 0.51 22.25 18.34
CA SER A 141 0.18 23.27 17.33
C SER A 141 -1.28 23.16 16.87
N ILE A 142 -1.85 21.96 16.89
CA ILE A 142 -3.27 21.68 16.63
C ILE A 142 -3.86 20.98 17.86
N GLU A 143 -4.68 21.68 18.64
CA GLU A 143 -5.16 21.17 19.94
C GLU A 143 -6.15 20.03 19.78
N GLU A 144 -6.99 20.07 18.75
CA GLU A 144 -8.06 19.10 18.51
C GLU A 144 -7.49 17.71 18.23
N THR A 145 -6.34 17.65 17.56
CA THR A 145 -5.67 16.40 17.16
C THR A 145 -4.46 16.07 18.03
N GLY A 146 -3.97 17.01 18.85
CA GLY A 146 -2.75 16.86 19.64
C GLY A 146 -1.47 16.82 18.81
N GLU A 147 -1.49 17.39 17.61
CA GLU A 147 -0.39 17.34 16.64
C GLU A 147 0.54 18.55 16.82
N TYR A 148 1.85 18.32 16.60
CA TYR A 148 2.89 19.34 16.65
C TYR A 148 3.39 19.61 15.24
N LEU A 149 3.43 20.87 14.83
CA LEU A 149 3.94 21.28 13.53
C LEU A 149 5.29 21.98 13.69
N PHE A 150 6.20 21.68 12.78
CA PHE A 150 7.53 22.26 12.71
C PHE A 150 7.76 22.81 11.32
N ILE A 151 8.13 24.08 11.23
CA ILE A 151 8.41 24.76 9.96
C ILE A 151 9.89 25.06 9.84
N GLU A 152 10.44 24.88 8.65
CA GLU A 152 11.78 25.36 8.32
C GLU A 152 11.74 26.87 8.05
N SER A 153 12.61 27.60 8.75
CA SER A 153 12.83 29.03 8.59
C SER A 153 14.32 29.33 8.77
N ASP A 154 14.92 29.91 7.74
CA ASP A 154 16.33 30.29 7.70
C ASP A 154 17.31 29.14 8.04
N GLY A 155 17.02 27.92 7.55
CA GLY A 155 17.86 26.74 7.80
C GLY A 155 17.68 26.12 9.19
N SER A 156 16.69 26.56 9.97
CA SER A 156 16.36 26.03 11.30
C SER A 156 14.89 25.63 11.37
N PHE A 157 14.57 24.63 12.20
CA PHE A 157 13.18 24.23 12.43
C PHE A 157 12.64 24.86 13.71
N GLN A 158 11.42 25.37 13.64
CA GLN A 158 10.72 25.97 14.77
C GLN A 158 9.34 25.34 14.92
N GLN A 159 8.95 25.06 16.16
CA GLN A 159 7.60 24.60 16.46
C GLN A 159 6.60 25.75 16.27
N VAL A 160 5.52 25.47 15.56
CA VAL A 160 4.43 26.41 15.28
C VAL A 160 3.58 26.56 16.54
N ASN A 161 3.24 27.81 16.89
CA ASN A 161 2.40 28.06 18.05
C ASN A 161 0.93 27.70 17.79
N PRO A 162 0.14 27.35 18.82
CA PRO A 162 -1.29 27.12 18.66
C PRO A 162 -1.99 28.33 18.03
N GLY A 163 -2.74 28.10 16.95
CA GLY A 163 -3.52 29.14 16.25
C GLY A 163 -2.74 29.97 15.24
N GLU A 164 -1.45 29.70 15.03
CA GLU A 164 -0.65 30.34 13.98
C GLU A 164 -1.01 29.80 12.59
N ASP A 165 -1.18 30.68 11.60
CA ASP A 165 -1.55 30.32 10.24
C ASP A 165 -0.31 29.89 9.43
N VAL A 166 -0.24 28.60 9.10
CA VAL A 166 0.83 28.00 8.29
C VAL A 166 0.45 27.78 6.83
N SER A 167 -0.71 28.27 6.38
CA SER A 167 -1.22 28.02 5.01
C SER A 167 -0.32 28.52 3.89
N ARG A 168 0.60 29.45 4.18
CA ARG A 168 1.56 30.01 3.22
C ARG A 168 2.90 29.29 3.18
N VAL A 169 3.18 28.41 4.15
CA VAL A 169 4.43 27.67 4.23
C VAL A 169 4.33 26.46 3.29
N PRO A 170 5.32 26.23 2.38
CA PRO A 170 5.32 25.05 1.54
C PRO A 170 5.28 23.77 2.39
N GLY A 171 4.44 22.80 2.02
CA GLY A 171 4.37 21.52 2.74
C GLY A 171 5.69 20.74 2.74
N SER A 172 6.58 20.99 1.77
CA SER A 172 7.93 20.43 1.71
C SER A 172 8.87 20.96 2.81
N ALA A 173 8.53 22.09 3.43
CA ALA A 173 9.26 22.74 4.52
C ALA A 173 8.58 22.56 5.88
N THR A 174 7.48 21.80 5.94
CA THR A 174 6.70 21.58 7.16
C THR A 174 6.70 20.10 7.53
N TYR A 175 6.97 19.81 8.79
CA TYR A 175 6.84 18.48 9.38
C TYR A 175 5.78 18.46 10.46
N ARG A 176 5.02 17.37 10.49
CA ARG A 176 4.05 17.06 11.53
C ARG A 176 4.57 15.90 12.36
N LEU A 177 4.55 16.09 13.67
CA LEU A 177 4.78 15.06 14.66
C LEU A 177 3.46 14.72 15.35
N ARG A 178 3.12 13.44 15.39
CA ARG A 178 1.92 12.93 16.03
C ARG A 178 2.26 11.76 16.94
N PHE A 179 1.55 11.67 18.07
CA PHE A 179 1.63 10.55 19.00
C PHE A 179 0.28 9.82 19.01
N ASN A 180 0.32 8.49 19.16
CA ASN A 180 -0.87 7.71 19.46
C ASN A 180 -0.69 7.06 20.83
N SER A 181 -1.72 7.22 21.67
CA SER A 181 -1.75 6.73 23.04
C SER A 181 -2.90 5.76 23.26
N SER A 182 -2.71 4.88 24.24
CA SER A 182 -3.76 4.01 24.73
C SER A 182 -4.81 4.80 25.52
N TYR A 183 -5.86 4.12 25.97
CA TYR A 183 -6.86 4.72 26.87
C TYR A 183 -6.31 5.07 28.26
N THR A 184 -5.07 4.66 28.59
CA THR A 184 -4.36 5.01 29.82
C THR A 184 -3.31 6.09 29.59
N ASP A 185 -3.38 6.82 28.47
CA ASP A 185 -2.44 7.87 28.06
C ASP A 185 -0.99 7.40 27.83
N GLU A 186 -0.76 6.09 27.75
CA GLU A 186 0.56 5.53 27.42
C GLU A 186 0.77 5.54 25.90
N ILE A 187 1.88 6.12 25.47
CA ILE A 187 2.28 6.18 24.07
C ILE A 187 2.71 4.80 23.62
N TYR A 188 2.09 4.34 22.53
CA TYR A 188 2.43 3.09 21.86
C TYR A 188 2.97 3.33 20.45
N SER A 189 2.77 4.51 19.87
CA SER A 189 3.39 4.88 18.60
C SER A 189 3.53 6.39 18.42
N PHE A 190 4.44 6.78 17.53
CA PHE A 190 4.53 8.14 17.04
C PHE A 190 4.98 8.16 15.58
N ASP A 191 4.62 9.22 14.87
CA ASP A 191 5.00 9.42 13.48
C ASP A 191 5.49 10.84 13.20
N ILE A 192 6.48 10.95 12.31
CA ILE A 192 7.02 12.22 11.81
C ILE A 192 6.78 12.21 10.30
N LYS A 193 6.04 13.20 9.80
CA LYS A 193 5.59 13.25 8.41
C LYS A 193 5.84 14.62 7.80
N ARG A 194 6.43 14.67 6.61
CA ARG A 194 6.48 15.89 5.79
C ARG A 194 5.09 16.20 5.23
N GLU A 195 4.61 17.43 5.34
CA GLU A 195 3.20 17.74 5.09
C GLU A 195 2.76 17.52 3.63
N ASP A 196 3.66 17.70 2.67
CA ASP A 196 3.39 17.42 1.25
C ASP A 196 3.42 15.93 0.88
N PHE A 197 3.87 15.03 1.77
CA PHE A 197 4.09 13.62 1.48
C PHE A 197 2.81 12.94 0.98
N ARG A 198 1.68 13.27 1.59
CA ARG A 198 0.36 12.76 1.18
C ARG A 198 -0.02 13.25 -0.22
N SER A 199 0.12 14.55 -0.48
CA SER A 199 -0.22 15.16 -1.77
C SER A 199 0.61 14.55 -2.90
N LEU A 200 1.91 14.31 -2.67
CA LEU A 200 2.78 13.65 -3.64
C LEU A 200 2.36 12.20 -3.92
N ALA A 201 1.94 11.46 -2.89
CA ALA A 201 1.40 10.12 -3.07
C ALA A 201 0.08 10.15 -3.88
N GLU A 202 -0.80 11.10 -3.61
CA GLU A 202 -2.05 11.31 -4.34
C GLU A 202 -1.79 11.70 -5.81
N GLU A 203 -0.84 12.59 -6.08
CA GLU A 203 -0.41 12.97 -7.44
C GLU A 203 0.13 11.78 -8.23
N ARG A 204 0.93 10.91 -7.60
CA ARG A 204 1.41 9.68 -8.23
C ARG A 204 0.27 8.73 -8.56
N VAL A 205 -0.67 8.54 -7.64
CA VAL A 205 -1.87 7.73 -7.89
C VAL A 205 -2.71 8.34 -9.02
N ALA A 206 -2.86 9.66 -9.06
CA ALA A 206 -3.57 10.35 -10.13
C ALA A 206 -2.87 10.17 -11.49
N ALA A 207 -1.54 10.32 -11.54
CA ALA A 207 -0.73 10.10 -12.74
C ALA A 207 -0.84 8.65 -13.23
N LEU A 208 -0.78 7.68 -12.31
CA LEU A 208 -1.02 6.27 -12.60
C LEU A 208 -2.43 6.01 -13.15
N ASN A 209 -3.38 6.90 -12.92
CA ASN A 209 -4.76 6.81 -13.37
C ASN A 209 -5.09 7.67 -14.60
N SER A 210 -4.09 8.33 -15.19
CA SER A 210 -4.27 9.05 -16.45
C SER A 210 -4.81 8.15 -17.57
N LEU A 211 -5.68 8.74 -18.40
CA LEU A 211 -6.31 8.12 -19.57
C LEU A 211 -5.67 8.55 -20.90
N GLU A 212 -4.75 9.51 -20.87
CA GLU A 212 -4.24 10.23 -22.04
C GLU A 212 -3.66 9.30 -23.13
N ASP A 213 -2.96 8.25 -22.72
CA ASP A 213 -2.31 7.29 -23.64
C ASP A 213 -3.09 5.98 -23.86
N LEU A 214 -4.33 5.90 -23.36
CA LEU A 214 -5.09 4.65 -23.42
C LEU A 214 -5.96 4.56 -24.69
N PRO A 215 -6.01 3.38 -25.36
CA PRO A 215 -6.74 3.23 -26.60
C PRO A 215 -8.25 3.43 -26.44
N ALA A 216 -8.89 4.00 -27.47
CA ALA A 216 -10.35 4.26 -27.52
C ALA A 216 -11.22 3.09 -27.06
N LYS A 217 -10.78 1.88 -27.42
CA LYS A 217 -11.42 0.60 -27.10
C LYS A 217 -10.36 -0.39 -26.64
N PRO A 218 -10.73 -1.36 -25.78
CA PRO A 218 -9.84 -2.45 -25.40
C PRO A 218 -9.27 -3.19 -26.63
N LYS A 219 -7.97 -3.49 -26.60
CA LYS A 219 -7.35 -4.42 -27.55
C LYS A 219 -7.98 -5.82 -27.40
N PRO A 220 -7.99 -6.68 -28.43
CA PRO A 220 -8.45 -8.07 -28.32
C PRO A 220 -7.81 -8.80 -27.13
N TYR A 221 -8.57 -9.65 -26.43
CA TYR A 221 -8.08 -10.33 -25.23
C TYR A 221 -7.28 -11.59 -25.57
N THR A 222 -6.31 -11.88 -24.72
CA THR A 222 -5.46 -13.08 -24.81
C THR A 222 -5.43 -13.80 -23.48
N MET A 223 -4.98 -15.06 -23.45
CA MET A 223 -4.80 -15.78 -22.19
C MET A 223 -3.84 -15.08 -21.22
N TRP A 224 -2.94 -14.23 -21.73
CA TRP A 224 -2.06 -13.43 -20.87
C TRP A 224 -2.82 -12.39 -20.06
N ASP A 225 -3.99 -11.93 -20.51
CA ASP A 225 -4.80 -10.99 -19.74
C ASP A 225 -5.33 -11.61 -18.41
N LEU A 226 -5.21 -12.93 -18.26
CA LEU A 226 -5.48 -13.69 -17.04
C LEU A 226 -4.18 -13.96 -16.26
N SER A 227 -3.39 -12.91 -16.06
CA SER A 227 -2.14 -12.97 -15.32
C SER A 227 -1.87 -11.67 -14.57
N VAL A 228 -0.92 -11.73 -13.64
CA VAL A 228 -0.26 -10.56 -13.06
C VAL A 228 1.24 -10.63 -13.36
N GLN A 229 1.86 -9.48 -13.51
CA GLN A 229 3.29 -9.32 -13.74
C GLN A 229 3.86 -8.21 -12.86
N THR A 230 5.15 -8.30 -12.58
CA THR A 230 5.89 -7.28 -11.84
C THR A 230 5.94 -5.98 -12.63
N ALA A 231 6.14 -4.84 -11.95
CA ALA A 231 6.16 -3.52 -12.60
C ALA A 231 7.26 -3.35 -13.68
N ASP A 232 8.31 -4.17 -13.66
CA ASP A 232 9.36 -4.21 -14.69
C ASP A 232 9.04 -5.16 -15.87
N ASP A 233 7.86 -5.78 -15.85
CA ASP A 233 7.32 -6.74 -16.82
C ASP A 233 8.15 -8.01 -17.04
N LYS A 234 9.18 -8.27 -16.19
CA LYS A 234 10.10 -9.40 -16.39
C LYS A 234 9.57 -10.72 -15.87
N ARG A 235 8.74 -10.71 -14.83
CA ARG A 235 8.23 -11.92 -14.16
C ARG A 235 6.70 -11.89 -14.13
N ARG A 236 6.08 -13.05 -14.30
CA ARG A 236 4.62 -13.18 -14.37
C ARG A 236 4.08 -14.46 -13.75
N ILE A 237 2.85 -14.36 -13.24
CA ILE A 237 2.05 -15.48 -12.74
C ILE A 237 0.74 -15.46 -13.53
N ALA A 238 0.48 -16.52 -14.29
CA ALA A 238 -0.69 -16.65 -15.14
C ALA A 238 -1.52 -17.88 -14.77
N ILE A 239 -2.84 -17.79 -14.96
CA ILE A 239 -3.73 -18.95 -14.84
C ILE A 239 -3.22 -20.10 -15.71
N GLY A 240 -3.14 -21.29 -15.12
CA GLY A 240 -2.66 -22.51 -15.77
C GLY A 240 -1.17 -22.78 -15.69
N MET A 241 -0.33 -21.82 -15.26
CA MET A 241 1.09 -22.06 -15.02
C MET A 241 1.28 -23.12 -13.93
N SER A 242 2.30 -23.96 -14.05
CA SER A 242 2.66 -24.91 -13.00
C SER A 242 3.31 -24.22 -11.81
N LYS A 243 3.22 -24.82 -10.62
CA LYS A 243 3.94 -24.33 -9.44
C LYS A 243 5.45 -24.21 -9.70
N ALA A 244 6.04 -25.18 -10.39
CA ALA A 244 7.47 -25.16 -10.71
C ALA A 244 7.87 -23.98 -11.61
N GLU A 245 7.01 -23.55 -12.53
CA GLU A 245 7.26 -22.37 -13.36
C GLU A 245 7.18 -21.07 -12.56
N VAL A 246 6.22 -20.97 -11.63
CA VAL A 246 6.13 -19.83 -10.70
C VAL A 246 7.35 -19.79 -9.79
N ASP A 247 7.72 -20.93 -9.18
CA ASP A 247 8.88 -21.05 -8.30
C ASP A 247 10.19 -20.68 -9.03
N ARG A 248 10.30 -20.97 -10.32
CA ARG A 248 11.47 -20.60 -11.13
C ARG A 248 11.58 -19.09 -11.32
N GLN A 249 10.47 -18.38 -11.43
CA GLN A 249 10.46 -16.93 -11.66
C GLN A 249 10.55 -16.12 -10.36
N PHE A 250 9.92 -16.59 -9.29
CA PHE A 250 9.76 -15.83 -8.04
C PHE A 250 10.51 -16.43 -6.85
N GLY A 251 11.13 -17.61 -7.01
CA GLY A 251 11.65 -18.39 -5.91
C GLY A 251 10.54 -19.11 -5.13
N LYS A 252 10.86 -19.65 -3.96
CA LYS A 252 9.86 -20.27 -3.09
C LYS A 252 8.91 -19.20 -2.51
N PRO A 253 7.66 -19.57 -2.20
CA PRO A 253 6.71 -18.65 -1.58
C PRO A 253 7.23 -18.16 -0.22
N THR A 254 6.99 -16.88 0.09
CA THR A 254 7.39 -16.20 1.33
C THR A 254 6.53 -16.62 2.51
N SER A 255 5.25 -16.91 2.26
CA SER A 255 4.32 -17.40 3.26
C SER A 255 3.22 -18.24 2.64
N TYR A 256 2.36 -18.83 3.48
CA TYR A 256 1.15 -19.49 3.03
C TYR A 256 0.01 -19.24 4.03
N ARG A 257 -1.22 -19.17 3.51
CA ARG A 257 -2.43 -18.92 4.31
C ARG A 257 -3.54 -19.90 3.91
N GLY A 258 -4.36 -20.32 4.86
CA GLY A 258 -5.48 -21.26 4.64
C GLY A 258 -5.17 -22.70 5.07
N LEU A 259 -6.12 -23.60 4.83
CA LEU A 259 -6.04 -25.02 5.21
C LEU A 259 -6.21 -25.90 3.99
N TRP A 260 -5.25 -26.80 3.74
CA TRP A 260 -5.31 -27.93 2.81
C TRP A 260 -5.88 -27.58 1.41
N ARG A 261 -7.21 -27.55 1.27
CA ARG A 261 -7.95 -27.29 0.03
C ARG A 261 -8.11 -25.80 -0.32
N THR A 262 -7.77 -24.90 0.60
CA THR A 262 -7.82 -23.43 0.40
C THR A 262 -6.45 -22.78 0.62
N LEU A 263 -5.36 -23.54 0.42
CA LEU A 263 -4.01 -23.07 0.67
C LEU A 263 -3.56 -22.08 -0.43
N TRP A 264 -3.36 -20.84 -0.02
CA TRP A 264 -2.76 -19.76 -0.81
C TRP A 264 -1.28 -19.66 -0.50
N TYR A 265 -0.48 -19.47 -1.54
CA TYR A 265 0.96 -19.29 -1.45
C TYR A 265 1.30 -17.86 -1.84
N ASP A 266 1.91 -17.13 -0.91
CA ASP A 266 2.30 -15.74 -1.11
C ASP A 266 3.65 -15.71 -1.84
N TYR A 267 3.68 -15.04 -3.00
CA TYR A 267 4.89 -14.73 -3.75
C TYR A 267 5.10 -13.22 -3.73
N ARG A 268 5.49 -12.69 -2.57
CA ARG A 268 5.90 -11.29 -2.40
C ARG A 268 4.77 -10.29 -2.73
N GLY A 269 3.54 -10.62 -2.37
CA GLY A 269 2.36 -9.77 -2.58
C GLY A 269 1.37 -10.26 -3.64
N ALA A 270 1.69 -11.36 -4.33
CA ALA A 270 0.70 -12.13 -5.09
C ALA A 270 0.41 -13.45 -4.38
N ASP A 271 -0.81 -13.58 -3.86
CA ASP A 271 -1.33 -14.82 -3.30
C ASP A 271 -1.80 -15.73 -4.44
N VAL A 272 -1.22 -16.93 -4.54
CA VAL A 272 -1.49 -17.88 -5.62
C VAL A 272 -2.12 -19.15 -5.08
N PHE A 273 -3.25 -19.53 -5.65
CA PHE A 273 -3.91 -20.79 -5.38
C PHE A 273 -3.61 -21.81 -6.50
N TYR A 274 -3.22 -23.02 -6.11
CA TYR A 274 -2.95 -24.11 -7.05
C TYR A 274 -4.01 -25.20 -6.97
N ARG A 275 -4.51 -25.63 -8.13
CA ARG A 275 -5.35 -26.81 -8.29
C ARG A 275 -4.67 -27.80 -9.23
N LYS A 276 -4.50 -29.05 -8.77
CA LYS A 276 -3.78 -30.09 -9.53
C LYS A 276 -2.39 -29.61 -10.01
N GLY A 277 -1.68 -28.88 -9.16
CA GLY A 277 -0.33 -28.35 -9.44
C GLY A 277 -0.26 -27.14 -10.38
N LYS A 278 -1.41 -26.60 -10.82
CA LYS A 278 -1.48 -25.43 -11.71
C LYS A 278 -2.18 -24.25 -11.05
N VAL A 279 -1.77 -23.04 -11.41
CA VAL A 279 -2.39 -21.79 -10.94
C VAL A 279 -3.86 -21.79 -11.35
N ALA A 280 -4.75 -21.72 -10.38
CA ALA A 280 -6.21 -21.66 -10.57
C ALA A 280 -6.80 -20.35 -10.03
N GLY A 281 -6.08 -19.65 -9.15
CA GLY A 281 -6.42 -18.33 -8.65
C GLY A 281 -5.17 -17.50 -8.35
N ILE A 282 -5.25 -16.21 -8.60
CA ILE A 282 -4.23 -15.21 -8.32
C ILE A 282 -4.93 -14.03 -7.66
N LYS A 283 -4.42 -13.59 -6.52
CA LYS A 283 -5.01 -12.53 -5.72
C LYS A 283 -3.94 -11.51 -5.35
N ILE A 284 -4.24 -10.24 -5.54
CA ILE A 284 -3.46 -9.11 -5.02
C ILE A 284 -4.41 -8.20 -4.24
N ALA A 285 -3.98 -7.70 -3.09
CA ALA A 285 -4.84 -6.91 -2.20
C ALA A 285 -4.04 -5.79 -1.51
N LEU A 286 -4.68 -4.65 -1.30
CA LEU A 286 -4.16 -3.59 -0.45
C LEU A 286 -4.06 -4.07 1.00
N GLY A 287 -3.15 -3.47 1.75
CA GLY A 287 -2.90 -3.85 3.15
C GLY A 287 -2.10 -5.15 3.31
N GLN A 288 -1.60 -5.73 2.21
CA GLN A 288 -0.59 -6.78 2.28
C GLN A 288 0.81 -6.16 2.15
N ASP A 289 1.69 -6.55 3.05
CA ASP A 289 3.12 -6.27 3.04
C ASP A 289 3.74 -6.85 1.76
N SER A 290 3.70 -6.06 0.68
CA SER A 290 4.13 -6.45 -0.65
C SER A 290 5.51 -5.91 -0.98
N THR A 291 6.47 -6.78 -1.30
CA THR A 291 7.81 -6.37 -1.75
C THR A 291 7.89 -6.21 -3.28
N GLU A 292 6.78 -6.48 -3.99
CA GLU A 292 6.64 -6.32 -5.44
C GLU A 292 5.33 -5.60 -5.78
N ILE A 293 5.32 -4.79 -6.85
CA ILE A 293 4.06 -4.25 -7.39
C ILE A 293 3.62 -5.13 -8.53
N PHE A 294 2.44 -5.72 -8.39
CA PHE A 294 1.81 -6.54 -9.42
C PHE A 294 0.74 -5.77 -10.18
N ARG A 295 0.73 -5.93 -11.50
CA ARG A 295 -0.30 -5.41 -12.41
C ARG A 295 -0.67 -6.46 -13.44
N THR A 296 -1.86 -6.39 -14.01
CA THR A 296 -2.19 -7.18 -15.20
C THR A 296 -1.39 -6.69 -16.41
N PRO A 297 -1.24 -7.48 -17.49
CA PRO A 297 -0.53 -7.01 -18.69
C PRO A 297 -1.15 -5.80 -19.39
N ARG A 298 -2.39 -5.44 -19.02
CA ARG A 298 -3.07 -4.23 -19.47
C ARG A 298 -2.87 -3.04 -18.53
N GLY A 299 -2.20 -3.23 -17.40
CA GLY A 299 -1.87 -2.19 -16.44
C GLY A 299 -2.89 -2.01 -15.32
N LEU A 300 -3.81 -2.95 -15.07
CA LEU A 300 -4.62 -2.89 -13.85
C LEU A 300 -3.81 -3.35 -12.65
N GLY A 301 -3.79 -2.56 -11.59
CA GLY A 301 -3.24 -2.96 -10.30
C GLY A 301 -4.05 -2.36 -9.17
N LEU A 302 -3.53 -2.49 -7.95
CA LEU A 302 -4.06 -1.78 -6.80
C LEU A 302 -4.00 -0.27 -7.04
N LEU A 303 -4.98 0.47 -6.50
CA LEU A 303 -5.14 1.91 -6.67
C LEU A 303 -5.39 2.37 -8.12
N THR A 304 -5.74 1.46 -9.04
CA THR A 304 -6.30 1.85 -10.34
C THR A 304 -7.77 2.27 -10.16
N ASN A 305 -8.23 3.30 -10.86
CA ASN A 305 -9.62 3.77 -10.76
C ASN A 305 -10.56 3.07 -11.76
N GLU A 306 -11.86 3.17 -11.49
CA GLU A 306 -12.92 2.56 -12.33
C GLU A 306 -12.84 3.04 -13.80
N ALA A 307 -12.54 4.31 -14.04
CA ALA A 307 -12.48 4.88 -15.39
C ALA A 307 -11.36 4.24 -16.24
N LYS A 308 -10.15 4.12 -15.70
CA LYS A 308 -9.01 3.47 -16.34
C LYS A 308 -9.29 1.98 -16.54
N MET A 309 -9.92 1.32 -15.58
CA MET A 309 -10.34 -0.06 -15.71
C MET A 309 -11.31 -0.27 -16.88
N ILE A 310 -12.35 0.56 -16.99
CA ILE A 310 -13.30 0.51 -18.11
C ILE A 310 -12.61 0.81 -19.44
N ARG A 311 -11.62 1.70 -19.46
CA ARG A 311 -10.84 1.99 -20.67
C ARG A 311 -10.04 0.77 -21.15
N LEU A 312 -9.42 0.05 -20.23
CA LEU A 312 -8.54 -1.09 -20.51
C LEU A 312 -9.30 -2.39 -20.80
N TYR A 313 -10.41 -2.64 -20.09
CA TYR A 313 -11.18 -3.89 -20.13
C TYR A 313 -12.61 -3.71 -20.63
N GLY A 314 -13.05 -2.50 -20.96
CA GLY A 314 -14.42 -2.20 -21.40
C GLY A 314 -15.42 -2.26 -20.26
N LYS A 315 -16.72 -2.21 -20.60
CA LYS A 315 -17.79 -2.38 -19.61
C LYS A 315 -17.70 -3.76 -18.94
N PRO A 316 -17.84 -3.84 -17.61
CA PRO A 316 -17.84 -5.11 -16.88
C PRO A 316 -19.10 -5.92 -17.17
N GLY A 317 -19.02 -7.22 -16.89
CA GLY A 317 -20.13 -8.14 -17.06
C GLY A 317 -21.07 -8.19 -15.86
N HIS A 318 -20.58 -7.80 -14.69
CA HIS A 318 -21.38 -7.66 -13.48
C HIS A 318 -20.82 -6.52 -12.62
N ILE A 319 -21.73 -5.79 -11.97
CA ILE A 319 -21.42 -4.72 -11.02
C ILE A 319 -22.33 -4.93 -9.81
N SER A 320 -21.74 -4.91 -8.63
CA SER A 320 -22.44 -4.87 -7.34
C SER A 320 -21.85 -3.74 -6.47
N LYS A 321 -22.38 -3.54 -5.26
CA LYS A 321 -21.92 -2.45 -4.39
C LYS A 321 -20.45 -2.66 -4.00
N GLY A 322 -19.55 -1.91 -4.63
CA GLY A 322 -18.11 -1.98 -4.39
C GLY A 322 -17.40 -3.16 -5.06
N SER A 323 -18.06 -3.90 -5.96
CA SER A 323 -17.42 -5.02 -6.68
C SER A 323 -17.78 -5.03 -8.16
N ILE A 324 -16.79 -5.38 -8.98
CA ILE A 324 -16.88 -5.43 -10.43
C ILE A 324 -16.31 -6.76 -10.93
N GLU A 325 -16.99 -7.39 -11.87
CA GLU A 325 -16.54 -8.66 -12.44
C GLU A 325 -16.51 -8.63 -13.98
N TYR A 326 -15.44 -9.19 -14.52
CA TYR A 326 -15.25 -9.46 -15.94
C TYR A 326 -15.20 -10.96 -16.17
N PHE A 327 -16.07 -11.44 -17.05
CA PHE A 327 -16.16 -12.85 -17.42
C PHE A 327 -15.48 -13.10 -18.75
N PHE A 328 -14.73 -14.19 -18.83
CA PHE A 328 -14.05 -14.58 -20.04
C PHE A 328 -14.28 -16.06 -20.35
N TYR A 329 -14.23 -16.37 -21.63
CA TYR A 329 -14.24 -17.72 -22.16
C TYR A 329 -13.10 -17.90 -23.16
N LYS A 330 -12.39 -19.03 -23.07
CA LYS A 330 -11.37 -19.41 -24.05
C LYS A 330 -12.02 -20.14 -25.22
N SER A 331 -12.11 -19.47 -26.37
CA SER A 331 -12.48 -20.07 -27.65
C SER A 331 -11.25 -20.54 -28.43
N GLN A 332 -11.46 -21.20 -29.57
CA GLN A 332 -10.38 -21.58 -30.49
C GLN A 332 -9.54 -20.38 -30.97
N SER A 333 -10.18 -19.21 -31.12
CA SER A 333 -9.55 -17.96 -31.55
C SER A 333 -8.89 -17.16 -30.41
N GLY A 334 -8.93 -17.61 -29.16
CA GLY A 334 -8.33 -16.92 -28.02
C GLY A 334 -9.32 -16.62 -26.89
N LEU A 335 -9.07 -15.56 -26.13
CA LEU A 335 -9.89 -15.20 -24.99
C LEU A 335 -10.99 -14.21 -25.42
N ARG A 336 -12.25 -14.53 -25.11
CA ARG A 336 -13.41 -13.69 -25.41
C ARG A 336 -14.04 -13.21 -24.11
N LYS A 337 -14.30 -11.91 -24.01
CA LYS A 337 -15.07 -11.35 -22.89
C LYS A 337 -16.56 -11.60 -23.08
N LEU A 338 -17.25 -12.01 -22.02
CA LEU A 338 -18.70 -12.18 -21.98
C LEU A 338 -19.39 -10.92 -21.43
N PRO A 339 -20.57 -10.53 -21.96
CA PRO A 339 -21.24 -9.29 -21.58
C PRO A 339 -21.95 -9.34 -20.22
N SER A 340 -22.37 -10.51 -19.72
CA SER A 340 -22.86 -10.71 -18.34
C SER A 340 -23.04 -12.20 -18.00
N LEU A 341 -23.07 -12.52 -16.71
CA LEU A 341 -23.39 -13.87 -16.19
C LEU A 341 -24.88 -14.28 -16.34
N PRO A 342 -25.89 -13.39 -16.22
CA PRO A 342 -27.31 -13.81 -16.24
C PRO A 342 -27.97 -13.89 -17.63
N GLN A 343 -27.28 -13.57 -18.74
CA GLN A 343 -27.87 -13.63 -20.09
C GLN A 343 -27.50 -14.89 -20.90
N LEU A 344 -27.00 -15.94 -20.24
CA LEU A 344 -26.98 -17.28 -20.82
C LEU A 344 -28.39 -17.90 -20.75
N THR A 345 -29.37 -17.22 -21.36
CA THR A 345 -30.72 -17.73 -21.58
C THR A 345 -30.70 -18.72 -22.73
N ILE A 346 -30.64 -20.00 -22.37
CA ILE A 346 -31.34 -21.16 -22.96
C ILE A 346 -31.00 -21.58 -24.42
N GLN A 347 -30.26 -20.84 -25.25
CA GLN A 347 -29.95 -21.32 -26.62
C GLN A 347 -28.49 -21.20 -27.09
N GLU A 348 -27.62 -20.48 -26.41
CA GLU A 348 -26.18 -20.54 -26.67
C GLU A 348 -25.53 -21.44 -25.62
N GLU A 349 -24.83 -22.48 -26.07
CA GLU A 349 -24.07 -23.41 -25.21
C GLU A 349 -23.31 -22.62 -24.15
N ARG A 350 -23.65 -22.83 -22.87
CA ARG A 350 -22.87 -22.24 -21.79
C ARG A 350 -21.42 -22.64 -22.01
N PRO A 351 -20.48 -21.67 -22.07
CA PRO A 351 -19.09 -22.01 -22.24
C PRO A 351 -18.68 -23.00 -21.13
N PRO A 352 -18.00 -24.11 -21.48
CA PRO A 352 -17.55 -25.09 -20.50
C PRO A 352 -16.85 -24.43 -19.31
N THR A 353 -17.19 -24.86 -18.10
CA THR A 353 -16.67 -24.25 -16.85
C THR A 353 -15.14 -24.27 -16.80
N ASP A 354 -14.52 -25.31 -17.36
CA ASP A 354 -13.06 -25.50 -17.43
C ASP A 354 -12.36 -24.56 -18.44
N GLN A 355 -13.15 -23.85 -19.26
CA GLN A 355 -12.69 -22.87 -20.23
C GLN A 355 -13.15 -21.43 -19.88
N SER A 356 -13.77 -21.27 -18.72
CA SER A 356 -14.32 -20.00 -18.25
C SER A 356 -13.45 -19.40 -17.14
N TYR A 357 -13.34 -18.08 -17.13
CA TYR A 357 -12.46 -17.33 -16.22
C TYR A 357 -13.12 -16.04 -15.74
N VAL A 358 -12.63 -15.54 -14.61
CA VAL A 358 -13.17 -14.37 -13.92
C VAL A 358 -12.02 -13.46 -13.53
N ILE A 359 -12.20 -12.16 -13.73
CA ILE A 359 -11.45 -11.12 -13.02
C ILE A 359 -12.46 -10.41 -12.13
N SER A 360 -12.32 -10.58 -10.81
CA SER A 360 -13.15 -9.96 -9.77
C SER A 360 -12.34 -8.86 -9.08
N ILE A 361 -12.96 -7.71 -8.89
CA ILE A 361 -12.33 -6.49 -8.41
C ILE A 361 -13.20 -5.94 -7.28
N ILE A 362 -12.58 -5.64 -6.13
CA ILE A 362 -13.24 -4.88 -5.06
C ILE A 362 -12.65 -3.48 -5.07
N LEU A 363 -13.54 -2.49 -5.06
CA LEU A 363 -13.19 -1.08 -5.03
C LEU A 363 -13.31 -0.56 -3.59
N SER A 364 -12.39 0.31 -3.19
CA SER A 364 -12.57 1.09 -1.97
C SER A 364 -13.85 1.91 -2.08
N LEU A 365 -14.61 1.90 -0.99
CA LEU A 365 -15.80 2.74 -0.81
C LEU A 365 -15.49 4.00 0.01
N ASN A 366 -14.25 4.15 0.49
CA ASN A 366 -13.86 5.21 1.43
C ASN A 366 -13.25 6.44 0.74
N HIS A 367 -13.13 6.41 -0.59
CA HIS A 367 -12.56 7.48 -1.38
C HIS A 367 -13.61 8.08 -2.31
N ASP A 368 -13.48 9.38 -2.59
CA ASP A 368 -14.29 10.06 -3.62
C ASP A 368 -14.08 9.41 -5.00
N GLU A 369 -12.89 8.84 -5.23
CA GLU A 369 -12.59 7.99 -6.37
C GLU A 369 -12.65 6.51 -6.00
N LYS A 370 -13.42 5.72 -6.76
CA LYS A 370 -13.43 4.26 -6.58
C LYS A 370 -12.13 3.65 -7.12
N LEU A 371 -11.23 3.32 -6.21
CA LEU A 371 -9.92 2.72 -6.46
C LEU A 371 -9.93 1.21 -6.19
N ILE A 372 -9.14 0.44 -6.94
CA ILE A 372 -9.01 -1.01 -6.72
C ILE A 372 -8.27 -1.30 -5.42
N ASP A 373 -8.96 -1.95 -4.47
CA ASP A 373 -8.38 -2.47 -3.22
C ASP A 373 -7.98 -3.92 -3.35
N TYR A 374 -8.62 -4.63 -4.26
CA TYR A 374 -8.48 -6.07 -4.39
C TYR A 374 -8.70 -6.46 -5.84
N LEU A 375 -7.79 -7.27 -6.36
CA LEU A 375 -7.91 -7.85 -7.69
C LEU A 375 -7.69 -9.35 -7.60
N PHE A 376 -8.63 -10.08 -8.20
CA PHE A 376 -8.66 -11.53 -8.17
C PHE A 376 -8.91 -12.09 -9.56
N ILE A 377 -7.96 -12.89 -10.06
CA ILE A 377 -8.03 -13.58 -11.35
C ILE A 377 -8.15 -15.06 -11.08
N SER A 378 -9.14 -15.73 -11.66
CA SER A 378 -9.29 -17.18 -11.50
C SER A 378 -9.96 -17.86 -12.66
N ASP A 379 -9.88 -19.19 -12.69
CA ASP A 379 -10.88 -19.97 -13.41
C ASP A 379 -12.25 -19.91 -12.72
N PHE A 380 -13.30 -20.15 -13.50
CA PHE A 380 -14.69 -20.02 -13.06
C PHE A 380 -15.04 -21.01 -11.96
N LYS A 381 -14.56 -22.24 -12.07
CA LYS A 381 -14.76 -23.29 -11.08
C LYS A 381 -14.25 -22.87 -9.71
N PHE A 382 -13.09 -22.23 -9.65
CA PHE A 382 -12.54 -21.74 -8.40
C PHE A 382 -13.39 -20.60 -7.82
N ALA A 383 -13.81 -19.66 -8.67
CA ALA A 383 -14.61 -18.50 -8.25
C ALA A 383 -15.98 -18.89 -7.63
N TYR A 384 -16.67 -19.87 -8.22
CA TYR A 384 -18.10 -20.09 -7.92
C TYR A 384 -18.50 -21.53 -7.53
N GLU A 385 -17.67 -22.55 -7.74
CA GLU A 385 -18.04 -23.95 -7.39
C GLU A 385 -17.33 -24.47 -6.12
N LEU A 386 -16.44 -23.68 -5.51
CA LEU A 386 -15.75 -24.03 -4.26
C LEU A 386 -16.32 -23.33 -3.02
N GLN A 387 -17.44 -22.63 -3.17
CA GLN A 387 -18.34 -22.26 -2.06
C GLN A 387 -19.22 -23.45 -1.73
#